data_AF-A0A1C0VCR8-F1
#
_entry.id   AF-A0A1C0VCR8-F1
#
_cell.length_a   1.000
_cell.length_b   1.000
_cell.length_c   1.000
_cell.angle_alpha   90.00
_cell.angle_beta   90.00
_cell.angle_gamma   90.00
#
_symmetry.space_group_name_H-M   'P 1'
#
loop_
_entity.id
_entity.type
_entity.pdbx_description
1 polymer ?
#
loop_
_entity_poly.entity_id
_entity_poly.type
_entity_poly.pdbx_seq_one_letter_code
_entity_poly.pdbx_strand_id
1 'polypeptide(L)' 'MKRIKGIKRGNIIEISENLNIPDGSEVLIEVSEASPPKKQRRPPLFGSDREVISISDKFDEPLEGFKDYM' A
#
# COMPACT_ATOMS: atom_id res chain seq x y z
N MET A 1 6.59 -12.93 -27.11
CA MET A 1 6.22 -13.42 -25.75
C MET A 1 4.73 -13.64 -25.68
N LYS A 2 4.28 -14.82 -25.26
CA LYS A 2 2.86 -15.12 -25.05
C LYS A 2 2.45 -14.59 -23.67
N ARG A 3 1.40 -13.75 -23.59
CA ARG A 3 0.83 -13.28 -22.32
C ARG A 3 -0.45 -14.04 -22.04
N ILE A 4 -0.55 -14.62 -20.85
CA ILE A 4 -1.68 -15.45 -20.44
C ILE A 4 -2.45 -14.70 -19.36
N LYS A 5 -3.77 -14.63 -19.51
CA LYS A 5 -4.63 -13.98 -18.53
C LYS A 5 -4.91 -14.93 -17.36
N GLY A 6 -5.03 -14.36 -16.17
CA GLY A 6 -5.37 -15.10 -14.98
C GLY A 6 -5.90 -14.19 -13.87
N ILE A 7 -6.37 -14.81 -12.79
CA ILE A 7 -6.94 -14.16 -11.61
C ILE A 7 -6.19 -14.66 -10.38
N LYS A 8 -5.69 -13.72 -9.56
CA LYS A 8 -5.11 -14.04 -8.26
C LYS A 8 -6.23 -14.22 -7.23
N ARG A 9 -6.28 -15.39 -6.58
CA ARG A 9 -7.17 -15.70 -5.46
C ARG A 9 -6.33 -16.12 -4.27
N GLY A 10 -6.12 -15.22 -3.31
CA GLY A 10 -5.22 -15.47 -2.18
C GLY A 10 -3.79 -15.75 -2.66
N ASN A 11 -3.29 -16.96 -2.41
CA ASN A 11 -1.96 -17.41 -2.78
C ASN A 11 -1.91 -18.17 -4.12
N ILE A 12 -3.05 -18.31 -4.80
CA ILE A 12 -3.18 -19.08 -6.04
C ILE A 12 -3.37 -18.11 -7.22
N ILE A 13 -2.68 -18.37 -8.33
CA ILE A 13 -2.92 -17.72 -9.62
C ILE A 13 -3.65 -18.71 -10.51
N GLU A 14 -4.90 -18.40 -10.85
CA GLU A 14 -5.74 -19.22 -11.72
C GLU A 14 -5.64 -18.67 -13.14
N ILE A 15 -5.13 -19.45 -14.09
CA ILE A 15 -4.94 -19.05 -15.49
C ILE A 15 -6.13 -19.49 -16.36
N SER A 16 -6.45 -18.70 -17.40
CA SER A 16 -7.62 -18.93 -18.25
C SER A 16 -7.45 -20.03 -19.31
N GLU A 17 -6.24 -20.57 -19.45
CA GLU A 17 -5.91 -21.61 -20.42
C GLU A 17 -4.96 -22.64 -19.81
N ASN A 18 -5.00 -23.87 -20.33
CA ASN A 18 -4.08 -24.92 -19.92
C ASN A 18 -2.70 -24.73 -20.57
N LEU A 19 -1.66 -24.93 -19.77
CA LEU A 19 -0.26 -24.85 -20.15
C LEU A 19 0.37 -26.24 -19.96
N ASN A 20 0.91 -26.82 -21.03
CA ASN A 20 1.64 -28.08 -20.95
C ASN A 20 3.08 -27.79 -20.48
N ILE A 21 3.29 -27.79 -19.17
CA ILE A 21 4.60 -27.57 -18.54
C ILE A 21 5.12 -28.92 -18.04
N PRO A 22 6.25 -29.44 -18.55
CA PRO A 22 6.82 -30.71 -18.09
C PRO A 22 7.21 -30.69 -16.61
N ASP A 23 7.16 -31.85 -15.95
CA ASP A 23 7.60 -32.00 -14.57
C ASP A 23 9.07 -31.57 -14.39
N GLY A 24 9.34 -30.83 -13.32
CA GLY A 24 10.66 -30.28 -13.03
C GLY A 24 11.00 -28.98 -13.76
N SER A 25 10.09 -28.44 -14.58
CA SER A 25 10.30 -27.14 -15.24
C SER A 25 10.18 -25.97 -14.25
N GLU A 26 11.09 -25.02 -14.35
CA GLU A 26 10.99 -23.74 -13.64
C GLU A 26 10.02 -22.79 -14.36
N VAL A 27 9.21 -22.07 -13.59
CA VAL A 27 8.25 -21.08 -14.11
C VAL A 27 8.57 -19.71 -13.54
N LEU A 28 8.95 -18.78 -14.41
CA LEU A 28 9.20 -17.39 -14.04
C LEU A 28 7.94 -16.55 -14.30
N ILE A 29 7.49 -15.81 -13.29
CA ILE A 29 6.31 -14.94 -13.38
C ILE A 29 6.76 -13.49 -13.22
N GLU A 30 6.57 -12.70 -14.28
CA GLU A 30 6.78 -11.25 -14.23
C GLU A 30 5.50 -10.56 -13.76
N VAL A 31 5.58 -9.93 -12.58
CA VAL A 31 4.49 -9.11 -12.03
C VAL A 31 4.92 -7.65 -12.12
N SER A 32 4.23 -6.87 -12.94
CA SER A 32 4.34 -5.42 -12.86
C SER A 32 3.61 -4.97 -11.61
N GLU A 33 4.33 -4.43 -10.62
CA GLU A 33 3.70 -3.76 -9.49
C GLU A 33 2.83 -2.62 -10.02
N ALA A 34 1.52 -2.76 -9.85
CA ALA A 34 0.64 -1.63 -10.01
C ALA A 34 0.98 -0.68 -8.86
N SER A 35 1.62 0.45 -9.19
CA SER A 35 1.76 1.55 -8.26
C SER A 35 0.39 1.77 -7.61
N PRO A 36 0.29 1.83 -6.27
CA PRO A 36 -0.99 2.07 -5.62
C PRO A 36 -1.64 3.25 -6.33
N PRO A 37 -2.94 3.17 -6.68
CA PRO A 37 -3.59 4.25 -7.41
C PRO A 37 -3.25 5.52 -6.66
N LYS A 38 -2.57 6.47 -7.34
CA LYS A 38 -2.22 7.76 -6.73
C LYS A 38 -3.49 8.23 -6.05
N LYS A 39 -3.50 8.25 -4.71
CA LYS A 39 -4.66 8.70 -3.95
C LYS A 39 -4.95 10.08 -4.51
N GLN A 40 -5.99 10.19 -5.33
CA GLN A 40 -6.38 11.47 -5.89
C GLN A 40 -6.81 12.26 -4.66
N ARG A 41 -5.91 13.13 -4.16
CA ARG A 41 -6.23 14.03 -3.07
C ARG A 41 -7.36 14.88 -3.60
N ARG A 42 -8.54 14.71 -3.01
CA ARG A 42 -9.72 15.49 -3.36
C ARG A 42 -9.33 16.96 -3.15
N PRO A 43 -9.61 17.85 -4.12
CA PRO A 43 -9.28 19.25 -3.95
C PRO A 43 -10.05 19.80 -2.73
N PRO A 44 -9.38 20.58 -1.85
CA PRO A 44 -10.05 21.16 -0.70
C PRO A 44 -11.11 22.15 -1.19
N LEU A 45 -12.34 22.03 -0.66
CA LEU A 45 -13.50 22.66 -1.26
C LEU A 45 -13.52 24.18 -1.06
N PHE A 46 -13.03 24.73 0.07
CA PHE A 46 -12.53 26.10 0.34
C PHE A 46 -12.11 26.20 1.84
N GLY A 47 -11.03 26.94 2.19
CA GLY A 47 -10.67 27.32 3.57
C GLY A 47 -10.05 26.23 4.47
N SER A 48 -8.78 26.42 4.85
CA SER A 48 -7.99 25.75 5.92
C SER A 48 -7.94 24.20 5.92
N ASP A 49 -6.71 23.68 5.92
CA ASP A 49 -6.27 22.28 6.13
C ASP A 49 -6.71 21.63 7.47
N ARG A 50 -7.84 22.04 8.04
CA ARG A 50 -8.49 21.32 9.14
C ARG A 50 -8.69 19.87 8.69
N GLU A 51 -8.24 18.93 9.52
CA GLU A 51 -8.24 17.48 9.29
C GLU A 51 -7.05 16.91 8.48
N VAL A 52 -6.23 17.74 7.84
CA VAL A 52 -4.90 17.32 7.33
C VAL A 52 -3.85 17.43 8.44
N ILE A 53 -3.99 18.44 9.31
CA ILE A 53 -3.14 18.69 10.47
C ILE A 53 -4.03 18.80 11.71
N SER A 54 -3.72 18.03 12.75
CA SER A 54 -4.38 18.09 14.06
C SER A 54 -3.33 18.40 15.14
N ILE A 55 -3.54 19.45 15.93
CA ILE A 55 -2.77 19.71 17.15
C ILE A 55 -3.56 19.08 18.29
N SER A 56 -2.96 18.15 19.03
CA SER A 56 -3.60 17.54 20.19
C SER A 56 -3.45 18.44 21.41
N ASP A 57 -4.53 18.70 22.13
CA ASP A 57 -4.54 19.48 23.38
C ASP A 57 -3.90 18.75 24.59
N LYS A 58 -3.16 17.64 24.37
CA LYS A 58 -2.50 16.83 25.41
C LYS A 58 -1.02 17.16 25.57
N PHE A 59 -0.64 18.44 25.44
CA PHE A 59 0.77 18.86 25.47
C PHE A 59 1.15 19.58 26.77
N ASP A 60 0.28 19.53 27.78
CA ASP A 60 0.53 20.12 29.10
C ASP A 60 1.31 19.18 30.05
N GLU A 61 1.61 17.95 29.62
CA GLU A 61 2.45 17.05 30.41
C GLU A 61 3.92 17.41 30.27
N PRO A 62 4.64 17.62 31.38
CA PRO A 62 6.06 17.93 31.34
C PRO A 62 6.84 16.73 30.78
N LEU A 63 7.78 17.02 29.89
CA LEU A 63 8.66 16.00 29.33
C LEU A 63 9.45 15.32 30.44
N GLU A 64 9.64 14.00 30.32
CA GLU A 64 10.41 13.23 31.30
C GLU A 64 11.86 13.73 31.32
N GLY A 65 12.38 14.04 32.51
CA GLY A 65 13.69 14.68 32.71
C GLY A 65 13.65 16.22 32.80
N PHE A 66 12.52 16.86 32.55
CA PHE A 66 12.38 18.32 32.73
C PHE A 66 12.21 18.72 34.22
N LYS A 67 11.87 17.76 35.08
CA LYS A 67 11.68 17.96 36.53
C LYS A 67 12.99 18.14 37.29
N ASP A 68 14.10 17.63 36.75
CA ASP A 68 15.41 17.67 37.43
C ASP A 68 16.13 19.03 37.28
N TYR A 69 15.51 19.99 36.58
CA TYR A 69 16.04 21.33 36.30
C TYR A 69 15.23 22.48 36.92
N MET A 70 14.11 22.18 37.60
CA MET A 70 13.30 23.15 38.36
C MET A 70 13.56 23.00 39.86
#